data_AF-A0A8T4TUS1-F1
#
_entry.id   AF-A0A8T4TUS1-F1
#
_cell.length_a   1.000
_cell.length_b   1.000
_cell.length_c   1.000
_cell.angle_alpha   90.00
_cell.angle_beta   90.00
_cell.angle_gamma   90.00
#
_symmetry.space_group_name_H-M   'P 1'
#
loop_
_entity.id
_entity.type
_entity.pdbx_description
1 polymer ?
#
loop_
_entity_poly.entity_id
_entity_poly.type
_entity_poly.pdbx_seq_one_letter_code
_entity_poly.pdbx_strand_id
1 'polypeptide(L)'
;MNVMKNLCVILSEKGRIKLREMREKTFGSQLSASWETGIPQINISKWETGTCSPKFFTLRSYLGKLGLKRGFLGNKEYILGSKYNGFKLKKIKSNRLNPEMAYALGVLGPGDGYISGKYQLGLSAIDKEFVDYFQNCLENTFGLKCKRYISDKSITNYSNNPKRMYVVRLCSKSAVESLKKFKVSFRECEWRIPNVIFNSSDNCKSMYLRGIFDSQGFVIPTSKFMGVKIKNKEGIKQMQNLLRELSIDSYILKDKTVLQLSGHKNIALYGSIIGFIIKRKKKSLKKILGSYLQKHPTRKEVIEALPKMVELRKTNLSYRKIASITGIGRGSVGKRLQELGY
;
A
#
# COMPACT_ATOMS: atom_id res chain seq x y z
N MET A 1 -17.53 8.99 -35.11
CA MET A 1 -18.03 10.37 -34.91
C MET A 1 -19.43 10.41 -34.23
N ASN A 2 -19.72 9.59 -33.22
CA ASN A 2 -21.05 9.55 -32.57
C ASN A 2 -21.03 9.40 -31.03
N VAL A 3 -19.85 9.47 -30.39
CA VAL A 3 -19.67 9.20 -28.95
C VAL A 3 -20.10 10.40 -28.06
N MET A 4 -20.18 11.60 -28.62
CA MET A 4 -20.43 12.82 -27.83
C MET A 4 -21.92 13.09 -27.54
N LYS A 5 -22.87 12.50 -28.29
CA LYS A 5 -24.32 12.79 -28.11
C LYS A 5 -24.86 12.38 -26.74
N ASN A 6 -24.25 11.38 -26.10
CA ASN A 6 -24.68 10.83 -24.81
C ASN A 6 -23.77 11.21 -23.63
N LEU A 7 -22.84 12.15 -23.82
CA LEU A 7 -21.99 12.61 -22.73
C LEU A 7 -22.81 13.49 -21.77
N CYS A 8 -22.76 13.20 -20.48
CA CYS A 8 -23.34 14.07 -19.46
C CYS A 8 -22.27 15.02 -18.90
N VAL A 9 -22.70 16.12 -18.29
CA VAL A 9 -21.78 17.11 -17.70
C VAL A 9 -22.03 17.19 -16.21
N ILE A 10 -20.96 17.08 -15.42
CA ILE A 10 -21.03 17.30 -13.98
C ILE A 10 -20.66 18.76 -13.73
N LEU A 11 -21.65 19.55 -13.33
CA LEU A 11 -21.47 20.93 -12.90
C LEU A 11 -20.90 20.95 -11.47
N SER A 12 -19.83 21.71 -11.26
CA SER A 12 -19.34 21.98 -9.90
C SER A 12 -20.34 22.83 -9.13
N GLU A 13 -20.22 22.92 -7.80
CA GLU A 13 -21.04 23.82 -7.00
C GLU A 13 -20.94 25.28 -7.46
N LYS A 14 -19.72 25.77 -7.67
CA LYS A 14 -19.46 27.08 -8.26
C LYS A 14 -20.11 27.24 -9.65
N GLY A 15 -20.04 26.20 -10.48
CA GLY A 15 -20.66 26.20 -11.81
C GLY A 15 -22.19 26.22 -11.77
N ARG A 16 -22.82 25.56 -10.78
CA ARG A 16 -24.28 25.58 -10.58
C ARG A 16 -24.79 26.94 -10.13
N ILE A 17 -24.10 27.57 -9.18
CA ILE A 17 -24.42 28.92 -8.70
C ILE A 17 -24.35 29.91 -9.87
N LYS A 18 -23.25 29.89 -10.62
CA LYS A 18 -23.06 30.74 -11.79
C LYS A 18 -24.11 30.51 -12.89
N LEU A 19 -24.51 29.25 -13.12
CA LEU A 19 -25.57 28.92 -14.08
C LEU A 19 -26.92 29.52 -13.65
N ARG A 20 -27.23 29.45 -12.36
CA ARG A 20 -28.45 30.02 -11.78
C ARG A 20 -28.45 31.53 -11.87
N GLU A 21 -27.39 32.19 -11.44
CA GLU A 21 -27.24 33.66 -11.52
C GLU A 21 -27.45 34.17 -12.95
N MET A 22 -26.88 33.47 -13.93
CA MET A 22 -27.03 33.84 -15.34
C MET A 22 -28.44 33.58 -15.86
N ARG A 23 -29.09 32.48 -15.47
CA ARG A 23 -30.50 32.26 -15.80
C ARG A 23 -31.38 33.36 -15.21
N GLU A 24 -31.16 33.74 -13.95
CA GLU A 24 -31.88 34.84 -13.29
C GLU A 24 -31.68 36.14 -14.06
N LYS A 25 -30.45 36.41 -14.49
CA LYS A 25 -30.12 37.60 -15.28
C LYS A 25 -30.74 37.60 -16.69
N THR A 26 -30.75 36.47 -17.39
CA THR A 26 -31.17 36.40 -18.80
C THR A 26 -32.66 36.13 -18.96
N PHE A 27 -33.21 35.21 -18.16
CA PHE A 27 -34.58 34.74 -18.30
C PHE A 27 -35.47 35.05 -17.09
N GLY A 28 -34.91 35.54 -15.97
CA GLY A 28 -35.67 35.84 -14.76
C GLY A 28 -36.03 34.59 -13.95
N SER A 29 -36.93 33.74 -14.47
CA SER A 29 -37.43 32.54 -13.79
C SER A 29 -37.02 31.22 -14.49
N GLN A 30 -37.12 30.09 -13.79
CA GLN A 30 -36.92 28.76 -14.40
C GLN A 30 -38.01 28.44 -15.43
N LEU A 31 -39.22 28.94 -15.23
CA LEU A 31 -40.35 28.76 -16.14
C LEU A 31 -40.12 29.52 -17.45
N SER A 32 -39.70 30.79 -17.35
CA SER A 32 -39.34 31.63 -18.50
C SER A 32 -38.17 31.01 -19.28
N ALA A 33 -37.15 30.51 -18.59
CA ALA A 33 -36.04 29.80 -19.23
C ALA A 33 -36.52 28.50 -19.93
N SER A 34 -37.51 27.80 -19.36
CA SER A 34 -38.10 26.61 -19.97
C SER A 34 -38.78 26.92 -21.30
N TRP A 35 -39.58 27.98 -21.35
CA TRP A 35 -40.26 28.42 -22.59
C TRP A 35 -39.26 28.84 -23.66
N GLU A 36 -38.28 29.67 -23.30
CA GLU A 36 -37.28 30.18 -24.26
C GLU A 36 -36.34 29.09 -24.78
N THR A 37 -36.03 28.10 -23.95
CA THR A 37 -35.01 27.10 -24.30
C THR A 37 -35.58 25.79 -24.82
N GLY A 38 -36.86 25.52 -24.56
CA GLY A 38 -37.50 24.23 -24.82
C GLY A 38 -37.06 23.12 -23.86
N ILE A 39 -36.33 23.46 -22.80
CA ILE A 39 -35.85 22.51 -21.79
C ILE A 39 -36.85 22.52 -20.63
N PRO A 40 -37.42 21.38 -20.23
CA PRO A 40 -38.37 21.34 -19.13
C PRO A 40 -37.84 22.02 -17.86
N GLN A 41 -38.66 22.88 -17.24
CA GLN A 41 -38.33 23.60 -16.00
C GLN A 41 -37.72 22.67 -14.93
N ILE A 42 -38.28 21.48 -14.77
CA ILE A 42 -37.79 20.47 -13.82
C ILE A 42 -36.33 20.08 -14.09
N ASN A 43 -35.90 20.05 -15.35
CA ASN A 43 -34.51 19.74 -15.69
C ASN A 43 -33.58 20.90 -15.37
N ILE A 44 -34.00 22.15 -15.63
CA ILE A 44 -33.25 23.36 -15.27
C ILE A 44 -33.04 23.39 -13.74
N SER A 45 -34.12 23.20 -12.98
CA SER A 45 -34.08 23.10 -11.52
C SER A 45 -33.12 21.99 -11.05
N LYS A 46 -33.18 20.82 -11.69
CA LYS A 46 -32.28 19.71 -11.35
C LYS A 46 -30.81 20.01 -11.64
N TRP A 47 -30.51 20.82 -12.66
CA TRP A 47 -29.14 21.23 -12.97
C TRP A 47 -28.61 22.23 -11.95
N GLU A 48 -29.41 23.23 -11.60
CA GLU A 48 -29.07 24.26 -10.60
C GLU A 48 -28.90 23.67 -9.19
N THR A 49 -29.75 22.71 -8.83
CA THR A 49 -29.67 21.99 -7.54
C THR A 49 -28.68 20.83 -7.57
N GLY A 50 -28.13 20.47 -8.74
CA GLY A 50 -27.19 19.36 -8.94
C GLY A 50 -27.76 17.96 -8.67
N THR A 51 -29.09 17.84 -8.67
CA THR A 51 -29.79 16.55 -8.55
C THR A 51 -29.78 15.77 -9.87
N CYS A 52 -29.52 16.43 -11.01
CA CYS A 52 -29.26 15.78 -12.29
C CYS A 52 -28.13 16.45 -13.07
N SER A 53 -27.49 15.68 -13.95
CA SER A 53 -26.45 16.14 -14.87
C SER A 53 -27.06 16.36 -16.26
N PRO A 54 -26.92 17.54 -16.88
CA PRO A 54 -27.38 17.75 -18.25
C PRO A 54 -26.58 16.92 -19.24
N LYS A 55 -27.20 16.55 -20.36
CA LYS A 55 -26.46 16.10 -21.55
C LYS A 55 -25.62 17.27 -22.08
N PHE A 56 -24.42 16.97 -22.56
CA PHE A 56 -23.45 17.97 -23.01
C PHE A 56 -24.02 18.89 -24.11
N PHE A 57 -24.69 18.32 -25.11
CA PHE A 57 -25.29 19.12 -26.18
C PHE A 57 -26.46 19.98 -25.70
N THR A 58 -27.29 19.46 -24.79
CA THR A 58 -28.42 20.21 -24.22
C THR A 58 -27.90 21.37 -23.37
N LEU A 59 -26.91 21.14 -22.51
CA LEU A 59 -26.26 22.20 -21.73
C LEU A 59 -25.60 23.22 -22.64
N ARG A 60 -24.90 22.76 -23.69
CA ARG A 60 -24.23 23.66 -24.64
C ARG A 60 -25.23 24.57 -25.35
N SER A 61 -26.36 24.04 -25.79
CA SER A 61 -27.45 24.82 -26.38
C SER A 61 -27.99 25.85 -25.39
N TYR A 62 -28.26 25.41 -24.16
CA TYR A 62 -28.73 26.28 -23.07
C TYR A 62 -27.76 27.42 -22.75
N LEU A 63 -26.46 27.14 -22.62
CA LEU A 63 -25.43 28.15 -22.38
C LEU A 63 -25.30 29.13 -23.55
N GLY A 64 -25.49 28.66 -24.78
CA GLY A 64 -25.54 29.53 -25.95
C GLY A 64 -26.70 30.52 -25.88
N LYS A 65 -27.89 30.06 -25.44
CA LYS A 65 -29.07 30.92 -25.22
C LYS A 65 -28.90 31.88 -24.03
N LEU A 66 -28.04 31.55 -23.07
CA LEU A 66 -27.61 32.46 -21.99
C LEU A 66 -26.54 33.49 -22.44
N GLY A 67 -26.19 33.54 -23.72
CA GLY A 67 -25.22 34.50 -24.28
C GLY A 67 -23.75 34.12 -24.07
N LEU A 68 -23.45 32.88 -23.69
CA LEU A 68 -22.07 32.45 -23.41
C LEU A 68 -21.39 31.89 -24.66
N LYS A 69 -20.32 32.56 -25.14
CA LYS A 69 -19.49 32.08 -26.25
C LYS A 69 -18.55 30.94 -25.81
N ARG A 70 -18.07 30.16 -26.80
CA ARG A 70 -17.16 29.00 -26.65
C ARG A 70 -16.00 29.31 -25.69
N GLY A 71 -15.82 28.47 -24.66
CA GLY A 71 -14.68 28.55 -23.72
C GLY A 71 -14.98 29.16 -22.36
N PHE A 72 -16.21 29.59 -22.09
CA PHE A 72 -16.54 30.34 -20.87
C PHE A 72 -16.49 29.54 -19.57
N LEU A 73 -16.88 28.27 -19.60
CA LEU A 73 -16.61 27.41 -18.46
C LEU A 73 -15.13 27.02 -18.56
N GLY A 74 -14.29 27.50 -17.65
CA GLY A 74 -12.90 27.05 -17.57
C GLY A 74 -12.82 25.61 -17.04
N ASN A 75 -11.65 24.94 -17.19
CA ASN A 75 -11.35 23.60 -16.63
C ASN A 75 -11.62 23.46 -15.10
N LYS A 76 -11.96 24.55 -14.40
CA LYS A 76 -12.28 24.60 -12.98
C LYS A 76 -13.79 24.61 -12.67
N GLU A 77 -14.69 24.76 -13.65
CA GLU A 77 -16.14 24.99 -13.41
C GLU A 77 -17.05 23.80 -13.79
N TYR A 78 -16.57 22.84 -14.60
CA TYR A 78 -17.28 21.58 -14.95
C TYR A 78 -16.28 20.44 -15.16
N ILE A 79 -16.71 19.20 -14.89
CA ILE A 79 -16.00 17.97 -15.28
C ILE A 79 -16.82 17.32 -16.41
N LEU A 80 -16.22 17.16 -17.59
CA LEU A 80 -16.75 16.28 -18.63
C LEU A 80 -16.72 14.85 -18.09
N GLY A 81 -17.89 14.25 -17.85
CA GLY A 81 -18.01 12.90 -17.32
C GLY A 81 -19.00 12.09 -18.15
N SER A 82 -18.54 11.04 -18.84
CA SER A 82 -19.46 10.06 -19.41
C SER A 82 -20.18 9.31 -18.29
N LYS A 83 -21.51 9.46 -18.21
CA LYS A 83 -22.35 8.55 -17.41
C LYS A 83 -22.48 7.23 -18.19
N TYR A 84 -21.65 6.25 -17.86
CA TYR A 84 -22.06 4.86 -17.97
C TYR A 84 -22.78 4.52 -16.67
N ASN A 85 -24.08 4.22 -16.77
CA ASN A 85 -24.98 3.61 -15.77
C ASN A 85 -24.75 3.95 -14.29
N GLY A 86 -25.62 4.81 -13.74
CA GLY A 86 -26.22 4.64 -12.40
C GLY A 86 -25.34 4.72 -11.14
N PHE A 87 -24.02 4.60 -11.23
CA PHE A 87 -23.14 4.71 -10.07
C PHE A 87 -22.72 6.18 -9.91
N LYS A 88 -23.11 6.81 -8.79
CA LYS A 88 -22.35 7.95 -8.25
C LYS A 88 -20.89 7.49 -8.19
N LEU A 89 -20.05 7.93 -9.14
CA LEU A 89 -18.61 7.82 -9.00
C LEU A 89 -18.28 8.60 -7.73
N LYS A 90 -18.06 7.88 -6.62
CA LYS A 90 -17.58 8.49 -5.39
C LYS A 90 -16.34 9.28 -5.78
N LYS A 91 -16.41 10.60 -5.61
CA LYS A 91 -15.30 11.51 -5.82
C LYS A 91 -14.14 10.93 -5.00
N ILE A 92 -13.05 10.55 -5.66
CA ILE A 92 -11.86 10.03 -4.96
C ILE A 92 -11.50 11.05 -3.89
N LYS A 93 -11.36 10.57 -2.66
CA LYS A 93 -10.90 11.37 -1.52
C LYS A 93 -9.44 11.76 -1.78
N SER A 94 -9.22 12.83 -2.54
CA SER A 94 -7.92 13.48 -2.78
C SER A 94 -6.93 12.67 -3.64
N ASN A 95 -6.27 13.36 -4.60
CA ASN A 95 -5.10 12.85 -5.34
C ASN A 95 -3.77 13.08 -4.59
N ARG A 96 -3.82 13.60 -3.36
CA ARG A 96 -2.62 13.84 -2.54
C ARG A 96 -2.19 12.55 -1.88
N LEU A 97 -0.87 12.33 -1.86
CA LEU A 97 -0.25 11.24 -1.14
C LEU A 97 -0.63 11.32 0.35
N ASN A 98 -1.14 10.22 0.88
CA ASN A 98 -1.36 10.00 2.31
C ASN A 98 -0.68 8.67 2.71
N PRO A 99 -0.59 8.35 4.02
CA PRO A 99 0.11 7.16 4.48
C PRO A 99 -0.48 5.85 3.92
N GLU A 100 -1.80 5.74 3.77
CA GLU A 100 -2.48 4.58 3.19
C GLU A 100 -2.13 4.39 1.72
N MET A 101 -2.08 5.49 0.95
CA MET A 101 -1.67 5.48 -0.45
C MET A 101 -0.20 5.12 -0.58
N ALA A 102 0.65 5.62 0.31
CA ALA A 102 2.07 5.28 0.35
C ALA A 102 2.25 3.77 0.58
N TYR A 103 1.57 3.19 1.56
CA TYR A 103 1.59 1.75 1.78
C TYR A 103 1.10 0.98 0.54
N ALA A 104 -0.02 1.41 -0.06
CA ALA A 104 -0.55 0.76 -1.24
C ALA A 104 0.42 0.81 -2.44
N LEU A 105 1.14 1.93 -2.63
CA LEU A 105 2.16 2.05 -3.66
C LEU A 105 3.31 1.06 -3.44
N GLY A 106 3.79 0.91 -2.20
CA GLY A 106 4.86 -0.05 -1.88
C GLY A 106 4.44 -1.51 -2.12
N VAL A 107 3.19 -1.85 -1.79
CA VAL A 107 2.62 -3.18 -2.09
C VAL A 107 2.46 -3.40 -3.61
N LEU A 108 1.99 -2.40 -4.36
CA LEU A 108 1.78 -2.52 -5.80
C LEU A 108 3.08 -2.57 -6.61
N GLY A 109 4.14 -1.92 -6.13
CA GLY A 109 5.46 -1.94 -6.76
C GLY A 109 6.53 -1.49 -5.78
N PRO A 110 7.52 -2.35 -5.46
CA PRO A 110 7.86 -3.64 -6.09
C PRO A 110 7.25 -4.86 -5.37
N GLY A 111 6.18 -4.69 -4.58
CA GLY A 111 5.59 -5.75 -3.76
C GLY A 111 4.81 -6.82 -4.54
N ASP A 112 3.94 -7.53 -3.82
CA ASP A 112 3.12 -8.65 -4.32
C ASP A 112 1.81 -8.18 -4.99
N GLY A 113 1.53 -6.88 -4.92
CA GLY A 113 0.39 -6.27 -5.57
C GLY A 113 0.58 -6.19 -7.07
N TYR A 114 -0.53 -6.01 -7.79
CA TYR A 114 -0.51 -5.91 -9.24
C TYR A 114 -1.48 -4.84 -9.73
N ILE A 115 -1.15 -4.28 -10.89
CA ILE A 115 -2.08 -3.57 -11.77
C ILE A 115 -2.18 -4.40 -13.04
N SER A 116 -3.38 -4.91 -13.34
CA SER A 116 -3.63 -5.80 -14.47
C SER A 116 -4.81 -5.32 -15.33
N GLY A 117 -4.82 -5.75 -16.59
CA GLY A 117 -5.80 -5.29 -17.56
C GLY A 117 -5.79 -3.76 -17.69
N LYS A 118 -6.96 -3.17 -17.98
CA LYS A 118 -7.07 -1.72 -18.18
C LYS A 118 -7.15 -0.95 -16.86
N TYR A 119 -7.92 -1.45 -15.88
CA TYR A 119 -8.33 -0.68 -14.70
C TYR A 119 -8.46 -1.53 -13.41
N GLN A 120 -7.74 -2.65 -13.31
CA GLN A 120 -7.78 -3.51 -12.13
C GLN A 120 -6.46 -3.39 -11.36
N LEU A 121 -6.57 -3.28 -10.05
CA LEU A 121 -5.44 -3.45 -9.13
C LEU A 121 -5.83 -4.39 -8.00
N GLY A 122 -4.86 -5.07 -7.40
CA GLY A 122 -5.17 -6.03 -6.34
C GLY A 122 -3.95 -6.67 -5.71
N LEU A 123 -4.23 -7.58 -4.79
CA LEU A 123 -3.25 -8.39 -4.06
C LEU A 123 -3.84 -9.78 -3.83
N SER A 124 -2.99 -10.80 -3.92
CA SER A 124 -3.32 -12.18 -3.54
C SER A 124 -2.22 -12.72 -2.64
N ALA A 125 -2.54 -13.03 -1.39
CA ALA A 125 -1.56 -13.51 -0.41
C ALA A 125 -2.16 -14.52 0.57
N ILE A 126 -1.30 -15.33 1.21
CA ILE A 126 -1.71 -16.30 2.24
C ILE A 126 -2.00 -15.65 3.59
N ASP A 127 -1.38 -14.50 3.86
CA ASP A 127 -1.48 -13.79 5.13
C ASP A 127 -2.74 -12.89 5.10
N LYS A 128 -3.82 -13.32 5.76
CA LYS A 128 -5.12 -12.62 5.74
C LYS A 128 -4.99 -11.15 6.18
N GLU A 129 -4.26 -10.89 7.27
CA GLU A 129 -4.09 -9.55 7.82
C GLU A 129 -3.39 -8.59 6.85
N PHE A 130 -2.53 -9.11 5.98
CA PHE A 130 -1.85 -8.31 4.96
C PHE A 130 -2.82 -7.85 3.89
N VAL A 131 -3.67 -8.78 3.42
CA VAL A 131 -4.74 -8.50 2.46
C VAL A 131 -5.79 -7.56 3.03
N ASP A 132 -6.19 -7.77 4.30
CA ASP A 132 -7.14 -6.92 5.03
C ASP A 132 -6.62 -5.48 5.13
N TYR A 133 -5.36 -5.32 5.51
CA TYR A 133 -4.76 -4.00 5.67
C TYR A 133 -4.59 -3.28 4.33
N PHE A 134 -4.15 -3.99 3.29
CA PHE A 134 -4.07 -3.44 1.94
C PHE A 134 -5.44 -3.05 1.41
N GLN A 135 -6.48 -3.86 1.63
CA GLN A 135 -7.87 -3.50 1.33
C GLN A 135 -8.25 -2.17 1.97
N ASN A 136 -8.08 -2.05 3.29
CA ASN A 136 -8.42 -0.84 4.03
C ASN A 136 -7.67 0.39 3.47
N CYS A 137 -6.39 0.23 3.13
CA CYS A 137 -5.61 1.31 2.54
C CYS A 137 -6.21 1.78 1.20
N LEU A 138 -6.59 0.85 0.32
CA LEU A 138 -7.24 1.18 -0.95
C LEU A 138 -8.61 1.83 -0.75
N GLU A 139 -9.44 1.30 0.15
CA GLU A 139 -10.78 1.84 0.40
C GLU A 139 -10.72 3.23 1.02
N ASN A 140 -9.77 3.49 1.92
CA ASN A 140 -9.57 4.80 2.53
C ASN A 140 -9.00 5.81 1.53
N THR A 141 -8.03 5.40 0.71
CA THR A 141 -7.40 6.25 -0.31
C THR A 141 -8.41 6.66 -1.38
N PHE A 142 -9.16 5.69 -1.92
CA PHE A 142 -10.02 5.95 -3.09
C PHE A 142 -11.48 6.21 -2.71
N GLY A 143 -11.90 5.90 -1.49
CA GLY A 143 -13.31 5.96 -1.08
C GLY A 143 -14.18 4.89 -1.78
N LEU A 144 -13.57 3.88 -2.38
CA LEU A 144 -14.22 2.84 -3.17
C LEU A 144 -14.14 1.49 -2.45
N LYS A 145 -15.18 0.67 -2.57
CA LYS A 145 -15.17 -0.67 -1.99
C LYS A 145 -14.40 -1.64 -2.87
N CYS A 146 -13.54 -2.44 -2.25
CA CYS A 146 -12.85 -3.51 -2.94
C CYS A 146 -13.72 -4.76 -2.98
N LYS A 147 -13.56 -5.57 -4.02
CA LYS A 147 -14.05 -6.95 -4.05
C LYS A 147 -13.06 -7.84 -3.32
N ARG A 148 -13.58 -8.73 -2.49
CA ARG A 148 -12.79 -9.70 -1.73
C ARG A 148 -13.35 -11.09 -1.94
N TYR A 149 -12.47 -12.07 -2.05
CA TYR A 149 -12.83 -13.47 -2.08
C TYR A 149 -11.63 -14.34 -1.68
N ILE A 150 -11.89 -15.63 -1.48
CA ILE A 150 -10.86 -16.63 -1.24
C ILE A 150 -10.65 -17.40 -2.55
N SER A 151 -9.40 -17.55 -2.95
CA SER A 151 -9.04 -18.39 -4.09
C SER A 151 -8.33 -19.62 -3.55
N ASP A 152 -8.93 -20.78 -3.77
CA ASP A 152 -8.20 -22.03 -3.72
C ASP A 152 -7.51 -22.15 -5.07
N LYS A 153 -6.20 -21.86 -5.15
CA LYS A 153 -5.47 -22.07 -6.41
C LYS A 153 -5.51 -23.55 -6.74
N SER A 154 -5.82 -23.90 -7.99
CA SER A 154 -5.49 -25.21 -8.54
C SER A 154 -3.97 -25.42 -8.49
N ILE A 155 -3.54 -26.68 -8.47
CA ILE A 155 -2.12 -27.06 -8.62
C ILE A 155 -1.56 -26.29 -9.82
N THR A 156 -0.62 -25.38 -9.55
CA THR A 156 0.16 -24.72 -10.61
C THR A 156 1.46 -25.50 -10.78
N ASN A 157 2.05 -25.51 -11.97
CA ASN A 157 3.35 -26.14 -12.26
C ASN A 157 4.51 -25.71 -11.35
N TYR A 158 4.31 -24.71 -10.47
CA TYR A 158 5.30 -24.16 -9.54
C TYR A 158 5.10 -24.59 -8.07
N SER A 159 3.98 -25.26 -7.73
CA SER A 159 3.70 -25.69 -6.36
C SER A 159 2.69 -26.83 -6.34
N ASN A 160 3.16 -28.02 -5.93
CA ASN A 160 2.32 -29.20 -5.70
C ASN A 160 1.42 -29.08 -4.45
N ASN A 161 1.57 -28.01 -3.66
CA ASN A 161 0.73 -27.72 -2.51
C ASN A 161 -0.15 -26.49 -2.79
N PRO A 162 -1.39 -26.66 -3.25
CA PRO A 162 -2.31 -25.55 -3.40
C PRO A 162 -2.55 -24.91 -2.03
N LYS A 163 -2.20 -23.63 -1.89
CA LYS A 163 -2.47 -22.85 -0.69
C LYS A 163 -3.67 -21.96 -0.95
N ARG A 164 -4.60 -21.98 0.00
CA ARG A 164 -5.68 -21.01 0.08
C ARG A 164 -5.10 -19.59 0.11
N MET A 165 -5.50 -18.74 -0.83
CA MET A 165 -5.08 -17.35 -0.92
C MET A 165 -6.27 -16.43 -0.65
N TYR A 166 -6.03 -15.39 0.14
CA TYR A 166 -6.96 -14.28 0.29
C TYR A 166 -6.70 -13.28 -0.84
N VAL A 167 -7.76 -12.87 -1.54
CA VAL A 167 -7.67 -11.97 -2.68
C VAL A 167 -8.49 -10.72 -2.43
N VAL A 168 -7.89 -9.57 -2.74
CA VAL A 168 -8.59 -8.29 -2.83
C VAL A 168 -8.35 -7.66 -4.20
N ARG A 169 -9.40 -7.09 -4.79
CA ARG A 169 -9.37 -6.42 -6.09
C ARG A 169 -10.18 -5.12 -6.05
N LEU A 170 -9.60 -4.08 -6.62
CA LEU A 170 -10.29 -2.83 -6.93
C LEU A 170 -10.30 -2.64 -8.46
N CYS A 171 -11.50 -2.59 -9.04
CA CYS A 171 -11.70 -2.30 -10.45
C CYS A 171 -12.18 -0.86 -10.58
N SER A 172 -11.26 0.07 -10.90
CA SER A 172 -11.59 1.49 -11.01
C SER A 172 -10.62 2.20 -11.95
N LYS A 173 -11.18 2.78 -13.02
CA LYS A 173 -10.40 3.60 -13.97
C LYS A 173 -9.74 4.78 -13.28
N SER A 174 -10.50 5.50 -12.46
CA SER A 174 -10.01 6.68 -11.77
C SER A 174 -8.92 6.36 -10.75
N ALA A 175 -9.00 5.21 -10.06
CA ALA A 175 -7.95 4.78 -9.14
C ALA A 175 -6.64 4.47 -9.88
N VAL A 176 -6.71 3.65 -10.94
CA VAL A 176 -5.53 3.28 -11.74
C VAL A 176 -4.91 4.49 -12.44
N GLU A 177 -5.73 5.37 -13.03
CA GLU A 177 -5.23 6.61 -13.64
C GLU A 177 -4.62 7.56 -12.62
N SER A 178 -5.12 7.60 -11.38
CA SER A 178 -4.50 8.39 -10.31
C SER A 178 -3.14 7.84 -9.92
N LEU A 179 -2.97 6.51 -9.84
CA LEU A 179 -1.67 5.89 -9.59
C LEU A 179 -0.67 6.13 -10.73
N LYS A 180 -1.14 6.11 -11.99
CA LYS A 180 -0.28 6.40 -13.15
C LYS A 180 0.31 7.82 -13.13
N LYS A 181 -0.29 8.77 -12.40
CA LYS A 181 0.25 10.14 -12.25
C LYS A 181 1.59 10.19 -11.50
N PHE A 182 1.94 9.14 -10.75
CA PHE A 182 3.26 9.05 -10.13
C PHE A 182 4.38 8.77 -11.14
N LYS A 183 4.05 8.44 -12.40
CA LYS A 183 5.01 8.26 -13.50
C LYS A 183 6.14 7.27 -13.18
N VAL A 184 5.83 6.22 -12.40
CA VAL A 184 6.75 5.11 -12.11
C VAL A 184 6.19 3.81 -12.68
N SER A 185 7.10 2.90 -13.04
CA SER A 185 6.73 1.51 -13.31
C SER A 185 6.48 0.80 -11.97
N PHE A 186 5.40 0.01 -11.92
CA PHE A 186 5.10 -0.87 -10.78
C PHE A 186 5.69 -2.28 -10.98
N ARG A 187 6.29 -2.55 -12.14
CA ARG A 187 6.99 -3.81 -12.42
C ARG A 187 8.34 -3.81 -11.72
N GLU A 188 8.66 -4.88 -11.00
CA GLU A 188 9.87 -5.00 -10.18
C GLU A 188 11.15 -4.55 -10.93
N CYS A 189 11.36 -5.03 -12.16
CA CYS A 189 12.58 -4.78 -12.95
C CYS A 189 12.81 -3.30 -13.31
N GLU A 190 11.74 -2.53 -13.51
CA GLU A 190 11.77 -1.13 -13.93
C GLU A 190 11.40 -0.16 -12.80
N TRP A 191 10.98 -0.72 -11.66
CA TRP A 191 10.45 0.04 -10.54
C TRP A 191 11.43 1.11 -10.05
N ARG A 192 10.87 2.25 -9.65
CA ARG A 192 11.57 3.33 -8.96
C ARG A 192 10.68 3.82 -7.84
N ILE A 193 11.30 4.28 -6.75
CA ILE A 193 10.57 4.98 -5.69
C ILE A 193 10.09 6.32 -6.27
N PRO A 194 8.78 6.62 -6.24
CA PRO A 194 8.27 7.91 -6.71
C PRO A 194 8.89 9.08 -5.93
N ASN A 195 9.29 10.16 -6.61
CA ASN A 195 9.86 11.35 -5.95
C ASN A 195 8.93 11.95 -4.89
N VAL A 196 7.61 11.82 -5.05
CA VAL A 196 6.63 12.26 -4.04
C VAL A 196 6.82 11.53 -2.70
N ILE A 197 7.34 10.29 -2.69
CA ILE A 197 7.64 9.54 -1.46
C ILE A 197 8.86 10.14 -0.77
N PHE A 198 9.95 10.39 -1.50
CA PHE A 198 11.14 11.05 -0.95
C PHE A 198 10.80 12.41 -0.33
N ASN A 199 9.96 13.19 -1.00
CA ASN A 199 9.57 14.53 -0.54
C ASN A 199 8.41 14.51 0.46
N SER A 200 7.99 13.34 0.97
CA SER A 200 6.88 13.22 1.90
C SER A 200 7.33 13.24 3.36
N SER A 201 6.37 13.29 4.28
CA SER A 201 6.63 13.09 5.71
C SER A 201 7.19 11.69 6.00
N ASP A 202 7.94 11.55 7.08
CA ASP A 202 8.49 10.27 7.54
C ASP A 202 7.42 9.20 7.72
N ASN A 203 6.20 9.56 8.10
CA ASN A 203 5.09 8.62 8.20
C ASN A 203 4.74 7.97 6.83
N CYS A 204 4.68 8.78 5.77
CA CYS A 204 4.45 8.28 4.40
C CYS A 204 5.62 7.41 3.91
N LYS A 205 6.87 7.83 4.15
CA LYS A 205 8.06 7.03 3.83
C LYS A 205 8.03 5.67 4.55
N SER A 206 7.72 5.70 5.84
CA SER A 206 7.63 4.52 6.70
C SER A 206 6.55 3.56 6.22
N MET A 207 5.37 4.09 5.86
CA MET A 207 4.26 3.30 5.31
C MET A 207 4.56 2.72 3.94
N TYR A 208 5.23 3.49 3.07
CA TYR A 208 5.74 3.00 1.78
C TYR A 208 6.68 1.80 1.97
N LEU A 209 7.70 1.95 2.81
CA LEU A 209 8.65 0.88 3.14
C LEU A 209 7.95 -0.32 3.77
N ARG A 210 7.00 -0.11 4.68
CA ARG A 210 6.20 -1.20 5.29
C ARG A 210 5.52 -2.04 4.22
N GLY A 211 4.90 -1.41 3.21
CA GLY A 211 4.29 -2.11 2.08
C GLY A 211 5.27 -3.02 1.33
N ILE A 212 6.49 -2.53 1.07
CA ILE A 212 7.55 -3.30 0.42
C ILE A 212 8.00 -4.48 1.29
N PHE A 213 8.25 -4.24 2.58
CA PHE A 213 8.73 -5.27 3.51
C PHE A 213 7.65 -6.33 3.82
N ASP A 214 6.37 -5.95 3.89
CA ASP A 214 5.29 -6.91 4.03
C ASP A 214 5.18 -7.81 2.78
N SER A 215 5.49 -7.31 1.59
CA SER A 215 5.60 -8.16 0.39
C SER A 215 6.93 -8.94 0.33
N GLN A 216 8.02 -8.25 0.01
CA GLN A 216 9.31 -8.84 -0.34
C GLN A 216 10.21 -9.14 0.87
N GLY A 217 9.81 -8.71 2.06
CA GLY A 217 10.66 -8.80 3.24
C GLY A 217 10.76 -10.21 3.81
N PHE A 218 11.91 -10.50 4.38
CA PHE A 218 12.17 -11.71 5.14
C PHE A 218 12.81 -11.35 6.49
N VAL A 219 12.68 -12.25 7.45
CA VAL A 219 13.25 -12.11 8.79
C VAL A 219 13.89 -13.43 9.16
N ILE A 220 15.16 -13.41 9.57
CA ILE A 220 15.93 -14.60 9.94
C ILE A 220 16.35 -14.47 11.42
N PRO A 221 15.53 -15.01 12.35
CA PRO A 221 15.78 -14.84 13.78
C PRO A 221 17.10 -15.41 14.27
N THR A 222 17.50 -16.57 13.74
CA THR A 222 18.73 -17.28 14.13
C THR A 222 19.98 -16.46 13.89
N SER A 223 20.01 -15.73 12.78
CA SER A 223 21.15 -14.90 12.37
C SER A 223 20.95 -13.42 12.72
N LYS A 224 19.87 -13.07 13.42
CA LYS A 224 19.53 -11.72 13.90
C LYS A 224 19.54 -10.64 12.82
N PHE A 225 19.08 -10.96 11.61
CA PHE A 225 18.93 -9.98 10.53
C PHE A 225 17.59 -10.13 9.81
N MET A 226 17.25 -9.09 9.05
CA MET A 226 16.09 -9.06 8.17
C MET A 226 16.45 -8.29 6.90
N GLY A 227 15.57 -8.29 5.93
CA GLY A 227 15.83 -7.60 4.68
C GLY A 227 14.73 -7.78 3.68
N VAL A 228 15.00 -7.36 2.44
CA VAL A 228 14.17 -7.62 1.28
C VAL A 228 15.04 -8.12 0.14
N LYS A 229 14.46 -8.95 -0.74
CA LYS A 229 15.14 -9.44 -1.94
C LYS A 229 14.40 -8.93 -3.17
N ILE A 230 15.06 -8.11 -3.98
CA ILE A 230 14.52 -7.46 -5.18
C ILE A 230 15.61 -7.46 -6.27
N LYS A 231 15.28 -7.78 -7.52
CA LYS A 231 16.27 -7.86 -8.61
C LYS A 231 16.75 -6.50 -9.11
N ASN A 232 15.95 -5.46 -8.90
CA ASN A 232 16.21 -4.12 -9.37
C ASN A 232 17.19 -3.36 -8.46
N LYS A 233 18.44 -3.30 -8.91
CA LYS A 233 19.58 -2.72 -8.17
C LYS A 233 19.39 -1.24 -7.86
N GLU A 234 18.87 -0.46 -8.81
CA GLU A 234 18.66 0.98 -8.62
C GLU A 234 17.52 1.26 -7.65
N GLY A 235 16.42 0.49 -7.74
CA GLY A 235 15.34 0.55 -6.76
C GLY A 235 15.81 0.20 -5.34
N ILE A 236 16.68 -0.81 -5.19
CA ILE A 236 17.29 -1.14 -3.90
C ILE A 236 18.13 0.01 -3.34
N LYS A 237 18.95 0.67 -4.17
CA LYS A 237 19.73 1.84 -3.73
C LYS A 237 18.83 3.00 -3.27
N GLN A 238 17.76 3.27 -4.02
CA GLN A 238 16.76 4.28 -3.63
C GLN A 238 16.12 3.94 -2.28
N MET A 239 15.78 2.67 -2.06
CA MET A 239 15.22 2.20 -0.80
C MET A 239 16.25 2.28 0.35
N GLN A 240 17.53 2.02 0.11
CA GLN A 240 18.61 2.22 1.09
C GLN A 240 18.68 3.69 1.53
N ASN A 241 18.61 4.63 0.58
CA ASN A 241 18.59 6.06 0.89
C ASN A 241 17.35 6.44 1.69
N LEU A 242 16.17 5.91 1.32
CA LEU A 242 14.93 6.18 2.05
C LEU A 242 14.96 5.64 3.50
N LEU A 243 15.60 4.48 3.73
CA LEU A 243 15.85 3.96 5.08
C LEU A 243 16.80 4.85 5.87
N ARG A 244 17.85 5.38 5.22
CA ARG A 244 18.82 6.29 5.85
C ARG A 244 18.16 7.60 6.32
N GLU A 245 17.22 8.15 5.54
CA GLU A 245 16.42 9.31 5.96
C GLU A 245 15.62 9.04 7.25
N LEU A 246 15.23 7.79 7.50
CA LEU A 246 14.59 7.35 8.74
C LEU A 246 15.60 6.90 9.82
N SER A 247 16.89 7.25 9.66
CA SER A 247 17.98 6.87 10.56
C SER A 247 18.18 5.36 10.71
N ILE A 248 17.79 4.58 9.69
CA ILE A 248 17.96 3.11 9.66
C ILE A 248 19.07 2.77 8.67
N ASP A 249 20.20 2.30 9.19
CA ASP A 249 21.29 1.83 8.35
C ASP A 249 20.99 0.44 7.79
N SER A 250 21.40 0.22 6.55
CA SER A 250 21.24 -1.06 5.85
C SER A 250 22.38 -1.30 4.87
N TYR A 251 22.58 -2.57 4.53
CA TYR A 251 23.67 -3.05 3.68
C TYR A 251 23.10 -3.74 2.45
N ILE A 252 23.69 -3.49 1.29
CA ILE A 252 23.36 -4.21 0.05
C ILE A 252 24.40 -5.32 -0.12
N LEU A 253 23.96 -6.57 -0.24
CA LEU A 253 24.86 -7.71 -0.44
C LEU A 253 25.57 -7.63 -1.81
N LYS A 254 26.66 -8.40 -1.97
CA LYS A 254 27.53 -8.35 -3.17
C LYS A 254 26.79 -8.62 -4.48
N ASP A 255 25.76 -9.47 -4.46
CA ASP A 255 24.92 -9.76 -5.63
C ASP A 255 24.01 -8.58 -6.04
N LYS A 256 23.91 -7.55 -5.18
CA LYS A 256 23.08 -6.35 -5.31
C LYS A 256 21.58 -6.65 -5.42
N THR A 257 21.13 -7.82 -4.94
CA THR A 257 19.70 -8.19 -4.95
C THR A 257 19.07 -8.22 -3.57
N VAL A 258 19.88 -8.15 -2.52
CA VAL A 258 19.41 -8.20 -1.13
C VAL A 258 19.83 -6.93 -0.40
N LEU A 259 18.84 -6.23 0.17
CA LEU A 259 19.04 -5.17 1.15
C LEU A 259 18.79 -5.74 2.55
N GLN A 260 19.78 -5.65 3.42
CA GLN A 260 19.81 -6.28 4.74
C GLN A 260 19.90 -5.23 5.86
N LEU A 261 19.12 -5.44 6.91
CA LEU A 261 19.18 -4.70 8.18
C LEU A 261 19.67 -5.67 9.27
N SER A 262 20.66 -5.23 10.02
CA SER A 262 21.25 -5.96 11.15
C SER A 262 21.58 -4.99 12.29
N GLY A 263 21.88 -5.56 13.47
CA GLY A 263 22.19 -4.80 14.67
C GLY A 263 20.94 -4.34 15.43
N HIS A 264 21.07 -4.27 16.76
CA HIS A 264 19.94 -3.97 17.65
C HIS A 264 19.29 -2.61 17.31
N LYS A 265 20.10 -1.55 17.17
CA LYS A 265 19.62 -0.19 16.87
C LYS A 265 18.73 -0.15 15.64
N ASN A 266 19.22 -0.64 14.50
CA ASN A 266 18.49 -0.60 13.22
C ASN A 266 17.22 -1.45 13.25
N ILE A 267 17.27 -2.63 13.88
CA ILE A 267 16.12 -3.52 13.95
C ILE A 267 15.06 -2.97 14.92
N ALA A 268 15.46 -2.32 16.00
CA ALA A 268 14.55 -1.64 16.92
C ALA A 268 13.89 -0.41 16.29
N LEU A 269 14.68 0.42 15.58
CA LEU A 269 14.15 1.55 14.81
C LEU A 269 13.19 1.08 13.72
N TYR A 270 13.57 0.06 12.95
CA TYR A 270 12.65 -0.57 12.00
C TYR A 270 11.36 -0.99 12.70
N GLY A 271 11.43 -1.73 13.82
CA GLY A 271 10.25 -2.25 14.50
C GLY A 271 9.30 -1.18 15.04
N SER A 272 9.83 -0.03 15.46
CA SER A 272 9.05 1.08 16.00
C SER A 272 8.44 1.97 14.91
N ILE A 273 9.20 2.29 13.87
CA ILE A 273 8.82 3.26 12.84
C ILE A 273 8.11 2.57 11.67
N ILE A 274 8.70 1.49 11.15
CA ILE A 274 8.22 0.78 9.96
C ILE A 274 7.41 -0.43 10.38
N GLY A 275 7.98 -1.42 11.06
CA GLY A 275 7.29 -2.61 11.51
C GLY A 275 6.77 -3.49 10.36
N PHE A 276 5.95 -4.47 10.71
CA PHE A 276 5.25 -5.33 9.75
C PHE A 276 3.75 -5.22 10.01
N ILE A 277 2.91 -5.63 9.05
CA ILE A 277 1.53 -6.03 9.31
C ILE A 277 1.45 -7.53 9.54
N ILE A 278 2.17 -8.30 8.71
CA ILE A 278 2.13 -9.77 8.71
C ILE A 278 2.55 -10.33 10.07
N LYS A 279 1.66 -11.10 10.71
CA LYS A 279 1.81 -11.62 12.08
C LYS A 279 3.03 -12.53 12.22
N ARG A 280 3.28 -13.41 11.25
CA ARG A 280 4.47 -14.29 11.27
C ARG A 280 5.78 -13.50 11.21
N LYS A 281 5.85 -12.43 10.40
CA LYS A 281 7.02 -11.53 10.30
C LYS A 281 7.19 -10.71 11.58
N LYS A 282 6.10 -10.17 12.14
CA LYS A 282 6.09 -9.52 13.48
C LYS A 282 6.66 -10.45 14.57
N LYS A 283 6.20 -11.70 14.61
CA LYS A 283 6.67 -12.69 15.61
C LYS A 283 8.18 -12.95 15.46
N SER A 284 8.66 -13.11 14.22
CA SER A 284 10.09 -13.26 13.96
C SER A 284 10.91 -12.03 14.34
N LEU A 285 10.41 -10.82 14.07
CA LEU A 285 11.05 -9.57 14.48
C LEU A 285 11.16 -9.47 16.01
N LYS A 286 10.09 -9.80 16.74
CA LYS A 286 10.10 -9.86 18.21
C LYS A 286 11.13 -10.86 18.74
N LYS A 287 11.28 -12.01 18.10
CA LYS A 287 12.32 -12.99 18.47
C LYS A 287 13.74 -12.42 18.33
N ILE A 288 14.00 -11.68 17.25
CA ILE A 288 15.31 -11.01 17.08
C ILE A 288 15.55 -10.02 18.21
N LEU A 289 14.60 -9.11 18.47
CA LEU A 289 14.73 -8.09 19.51
C LEU A 289 14.91 -8.72 20.90
N GLY A 290 14.12 -9.74 21.24
CA GLY A 290 14.28 -10.47 22.50
C GLY A 290 15.65 -11.15 22.63
N SER A 291 16.25 -11.61 21.53
CA SER A 291 17.58 -12.24 21.54
C SER A 291 18.75 -11.26 21.76
N TYR A 292 18.51 -9.95 21.63
CA TYR A 292 19.48 -8.91 22.01
C TYR A 292 19.41 -8.58 23.50
N LEU A 293 18.22 -8.74 24.11
CA LEU A 293 18.02 -8.57 25.56
C LEU A 293 18.51 -9.76 26.37
N GLN A 294 18.65 -10.94 25.74
CA GLN A 294 19.22 -12.12 26.39
C GLN A 294 20.72 -11.89 26.63
N LYS A 295 21.10 -11.84 27.91
CA LYS A 295 22.50 -11.91 28.36
C LYS A 295 23.08 -13.24 27.85
N HIS A 296 23.97 -13.17 26.87
CA HIS A 296 24.76 -14.34 26.49
C HIS A 296 25.82 -14.54 27.57
N PRO A 297 25.92 -15.74 28.15
CA PRO A 297 26.95 -15.99 29.15
C PRO A 297 28.31 -15.79 28.51
N THR A 298 29.14 -15.00 29.18
CA THR A 298 30.51 -14.70 28.79
C THR A 298 31.34 -15.99 28.77
N ARG A 299 32.49 -15.96 28.09
CA ARG A 299 33.42 -17.10 28.10
C ARG A 299 33.81 -17.51 29.51
N LYS A 300 33.97 -16.54 30.43
CA LYS A 300 34.25 -16.76 31.85
C LYS A 300 33.10 -17.52 32.54
N GLU A 301 31.87 -17.02 32.42
CA GLU A 301 30.68 -17.67 32.99
C GLU A 301 30.47 -19.10 32.43
N VAL A 302 30.78 -19.32 31.14
CA VAL A 302 30.74 -20.67 30.54
C VAL A 302 31.79 -21.59 31.17
N ILE A 303 33.02 -21.11 31.38
CA ILE A 303 34.11 -21.89 31.99
C ILE A 303 33.78 -22.21 33.45
N GLU A 304 33.30 -21.24 34.22
CA GLU A 304 32.89 -21.42 35.62
C GLU A 304 31.75 -22.43 35.77
N ALA A 305 30.86 -22.52 34.77
CA ALA A 305 29.76 -23.48 34.77
C ALA A 305 30.16 -24.90 34.32
N LEU A 306 31.37 -25.13 33.78
CA LEU A 306 31.79 -26.44 33.25
C LEU A 306 31.76 -27.58 34.27
N PRO A 307 32.27 -27.43 35.52
CA PRO A 307 32.23 -28.52 36.50
C PRO A 307 30.80 -29.01 36.76
N LYS A 308 29.87 -28.05 36.90
CA LYS A 308 28.44 -28.33 37.11
C LYS A 308 27.80 -28.99 35.89
N MET A 309 28.19 -28.61 34.67
CA MET A 309 27.71 -29.29 33.46
C MET A 309 28.12 -30.76 33.42
N VAL A 310 29.38 -31.05 33.75
CA VAL A 310 29.92 -32.42 33.75
C VAL A 310 29.21 -33.26 34.81
N GLU A 311 29.03 -32.73 36.02
CA GLU A 311 28.30 -33.39 37.10
C GLU A 311 26.86 -33.74 36.68
N LEU A 312 26.11 -32.77 36.17
CA LEU A 312 24.75 -32.99 35.68
C LEU A 312 24.71 -33.97 34.48
N ARG A 313 25.76 -33.99 33.66
CA ARG A 313 25.83 -34.90 32.53
C ARG A 313 26.05 -36.35 32.96
N LYS A 314 26.87 -36.58 34.00
CA LYS A 314 27.06 -37.90 34.62
C LYS A 314 25.76 -38.48 35.19
N THR A 315 24.81 -37.64 35.60
CA THR A 315 23.47 -38.09 36.03
C THR A 315 22.50 -38.34 34.86
N ASN A 316 23.00 -38.53 33.64
CA ASN A 316 22.22 -38.73 32.41
C ASN A 316 21.22 -37.62 32.06
N LEU A 317 21.42 -36.39 32.55
CA LEU A 317 20.60 -35.26 32.11
C LEU A 317 20.89 -34.93 30.64
N SER A 318 19.83 -34.55 29.92
CA SER A 318 19.95 -34.09 28.53
C SER A 318 20.57 -32.69 28.49
N TYR A 319 21.27 -32.36 27.40
CA TYR A 319 21.86 -31.02 27.19
C TYR A 319 20.86 -29.89 27.33
N ARG A 320 19.57 -30.14 27.05
CA ARG A 320 18.50 -29.16 27.23
C ARG A 320 18.21 -28.89 28.71
N LYS A 321 18.16 -29.93 29.55
CA LYS A 321 17.96 -29.78 30.99
C LYS A 321 19.17 -29.12 31.64
N ILE A 322 20.39 -29.53 31.26
CA ILE A 322 21.63 -28.92 31.74
C ILE A 322 21.70 -27.43 31.39
N ALA A 323 21.36 -27.06 30.15
CA ALA A 323 21.29 -25.66 29.73
C ALA A 323 20.31 -24.83 30.57
N SER A 324 19.15 -25.41 30.90
CA SER A 324 18.16 -24.74 31.75
C SER A 324 18.64 -24.52 33.17
N ILE A 325 19.41 -25.47 33.73
CA ILE A 325 19.92 -25.40 35.12
C ILE A 325 21.12 -24.46 35.24
N THR A 326 21.99 -24.46 34.23
CA THR A 326 23.25 -23.69 34.25
C THR A 326 23.12 -22.28 33.67
N GLY A 327 22.02 -21.98 32.99
CA GLY A 327 21.85 -20.73 32.25
C GLY A 327 22.73 -20.63 30.99
N ILE A 328 23.45 -21.70 30.64
CA ILE A 328 24.32 -21.74 29.47
C ILE A 328 23.55 -22.25 28.25
N GLY A 329 23.74 -21.61 27.10
CA GLY A 329 23.08 -22.01 25.86
C GLY A 329 23.34 -23.48 25.52
N ARG A 330 22.28 -24.23 25.14
CA ARG A 330 22.33 -25.66 24.82
C ARG A 330 23.47 -26.04 23.86
N GLY A 331 23.71 -25.23 22.83
CA GLY A 331 24.78 -25.48 21.87
C GLY A 331 26.17 -25.43 22.51
N SER A 332 26.40 -24.46 23.40
CA SER A 332 27.64 -24.35 24.17
C SER A 332 27.80 -25.52 25.14
N VAL A 333 26.73 -25.92 25.84
CA VAL A 333 26.74 -27.12 26.70
C VAL A 333 27.15 -28.36 25.92
N GLY A 334 26.47 -28.63 24.79
CA GLY A 334 26.75 -29.80 23.96
C GLY A 334 28.18 -29.81 23.41
N LYS A 335 28.63 -28.67 22.86
CA LYS A 335 30.00 -28.55 22.33
C LYS A 335 31.06 -28.82 23.40
N ARG A 336 30.92 -28.23 24.59
CA ARG A 336 31.92 -28.38 25.67
C ARG A 336 31.94 -29.77 26.28
N LEU A 337 30.77 -30.38 26.47
CA LEU A 337 30.69 -31.75 26.98
C LEU A 337 31.24 -32.76 25.98
N GLN A 338 30.98 -32.58 24.68
CA GLN A 338 31.58 -33.40 23.62
C GLN A 338 33.11 -33.25 23.54
N GLU A 339 33.64 -32.02 23.67
CA GLU A 339 35.10 -31.78 23.76
C GLU A 339 35.74 -32.51 24.95
N LEU A 340 34.97 -32.81 26.00
CA LEU A 340 35.41 -33.52 27.21
C LEU A 340 35.02 -35.02 27.22
N GLY A 341 34.38 -35.52 26.16
CA GLY A 341 34.00 -36.95 26.03
C GLY A 341 32.67 -37.37 26.69
N TYR A 342 31.73 -36.46 26.92
CA TYR A 342 30.42 -36.71 27.57
C TYR A 342 29.18 -36.56 26.67
#